data_AF-A0A349UM85-F1
#
_entry.id   AF-A0A349UM85-F1
#
_cell.length_a   1.000
_cell.length_b   1.000
_cell.length_c   1.000
_cell.angle_alpha   90.00
_cell.angle_beta   90.00
_cell.angle_gamma   90.00
#
_symmetry.space_group_name_H-M   'P 1'
#
loop_
_entity.id
_entity.type
_entity.pdbx_description
1 polymer ?
#
loop_
_entity_poly.entity_id
_entity_poly.type
_entity_poly.pdbx_seq_one_letter_code
_entity_poly.pdbx_strand_id
1 'polypeptide(L)'
;HHKGRVAEQTVAALGQLAQGNRILYFTRQSVRRHAALHKKLGELGYPHGPILLWQREHWHIVREGKYRIPRMVVESRLVSQLASLKRQFPTLRAGVCGTELAARAFAAEGLNVVVVGSEKVTLPTSSGNPPVLIRRASWAELEKKGLDH
;
A
#
# COMPACT_ATOMS: atom_id res chain seq x y z
N HIS A 1 -15.95 -19.53 -8.89
CA HIS A 1 -16.86 -18.38 -8.73
C HIS A 1 -16.36 -17.26 -7.80
N HIS A 2 -15.58 -17.54 -6.73
CA HIS A 2 -15.20 -16.49 -5.76
C HIS A 2 -14.20 -15.42 -6.30
N LYS A 3 -13.22 -15.80 -7.13
CA LYS A 3 -12.18 -14.86 -7.64
C LYS A 3 -12.71 -13.78 -8.58
N GLY A 4 -13.71 -14.10 -9.43
CA GLY A 4 -14.31 -13.13 -10.36
C GLY A 4 -15.07 -12.03 -9.62
N ARG A 5 -15.91 -12.43 -8.64
CA ARG A 5 -16.67 -11.51 -7.78
C ARG A 5 -15.77 -10.55 -6.99
N VAL A 6 -14.64 -11.03 -6.47
CA VAL A 6 -13.67 -10.17 -5.77
C VAL A 6 -13.02 -9.17 -6.73
N ALA A 7 -12.71 -9.58 -7.96
CA ALA A 7 -12.13 -8.68 -8.96
C ALA A 7 -13.11 -7.56 -9.35
N GLU A 8 -14.38 -7.89 -9.60
CA GLU A 8 -15.44 -6.90 -9.89
C GLU A 8 -15.61 -5.89 -8.74
N GLN A 9 -15.69 -6.37 -7.49
CA GLN A 9 -15.79 -5.51 -6.32
C GLN A 9 -14.55 -4.62 -6.13
N THR A 10 -13.37 -5.14 -6.47
CA THR A 10 -12.12 -4.36 -6.42
C THR A 10 -12.16 -3.23 -7.43
N VAL A 11 -12.58 -3.53 -8.67
CA VAL A 11 -12.71 -2.54 -9.75
C VAL A 11 -13.72 -1.46 -9.37
N ALA A 12 -14.89 -1.83 -8.86
CA ALA A 12 -15.91 -0.88 -8.43
C ALA A 12 -15.42 0.03 -7.30
N ALA A 13 -14.82 -0.55 -6.26
CA ALA A 13 -14.26 0.21 -5.13
C ALA A 13 -13.18 1.20 -5.57
N LEU A 14 -12.22 0.74 -6.38
CA LEU A 14 -11.16 1.61 -6.91
C LEU A 14 -11.72 2.66 -7.87
N GLY A 15 -12.73 2.32 -8.67
CA GLY A 15 -13.45 3.24 -9.54
C GLY A 15 -14.06 4.40 -8.77
N GLN A 16 -14.75 4.11 -7.66
CA GLN A 16 -15.32 5.14 -6.80
C GLN A 16 -14.24 6.01 -6.17
N LEU A 17 -13.14 5.42 -5.69
CA LEU A 17 -12.01 6.18 -5.16
C LEU A 17 -11.39 7.11 -6.21
N ALA A 18 -11.29 6.65 -7.46
CA ALA A 18 -10.68 7.39 -8.55
C ALA A 18 -11.48 8.62 -9.00
N GLN A 19 -12.79 8.72 -8.67
CA GLN A 19 -13.61 9.89 -9.04
C GLN A 19 -13.10 11.20 -8.44
N GLY A 20 -12.47 11.15 -7.25
CA GLY A 20 -11.90 12.32 -6.57
C GLY A 20 -10.39 12.23 -6.34
N ASN A 21 -9.74 11.13 -6.73
CA ASN A 21 -8.35 10.86 -6.37
C ASN A 21 -7.55 10.34 -7.56
N ARG A 22 -6.25 10.65 -7.58
CA ARG A 22 -5.31 9.99 -8.50
C ARG A 22 -4.83 8.70 -7.88
N ILE A 23 -5.00 7.60 -8.62
CA ILE A 23 -4.57 6.27 -8.16
C ILE A 23 -3.16 5.99 -8.66
N LEU A 24 -2.32 5.49 -7.77
CA LEU A 24 -1.01 4.96 -8.10
C LEU A 24 -0.93 3.51 -7.62
N TYR A 25 -0.49 2.62 -8.50
CA TYR A 25 -0.39 1.20 -8.21
C TYR A 25 1.05 0.86 -7.85
N PHE A 26 1.22 -0.02 -6.86
CA PHE A 26 2.50 -0.65 -6.60
C PHE A 26 2.43 -2.15 -6.90
N THR A 27 3.48 -2.69 -7.52
CA THR A 27 3.60 -4.11 -7.82
C THR A 27 4.97 -4.63 -7.44
N ARG A 28 5.07 -5.91 -7.07
CA ARG A 28 6.36 -6.61 -6.91
C ARG A 28 6.86 -7.19 -8.24
N GLN A 29 6.08 -7.11 -9.31
CA GLN A 29 6.46 -7.64 -10.62
C GLN A 29 7.51 -6.74 -11.28
N SER A 30 8.48 -7.36 -11.95
CA SER A 30 9.55 -6.66 -12.64
C SER A 30 9.02 -5.64 -13.65
N VAL A 31 9.79 -4.56 -13.86
CA VAL A 31 9.44 -3.46 -14.77
C VAL A 31 9.13 -3.94 -16.19
N ARG A 32 9.83 -5.00 -16.66
CA ARG A 32 9.56 -5.64 -17.96
C ARG A 32 8.11 -6.13 -18.12
N ARG A 33 7.38 -6.35 -17.03
CA ARG A 33 5.97 -6.78 -17.05
C ARG A 33 4.97 -5.62 -16.89
N HIS A 34 5.43 -4.39 -16.66
CA HIS A 34 4.53 -3.25 -16.38
C HIS A 34 3.61 -2.93 -17.55
N ALA A 35 4.08 -2.98 -18.80
CA ALA A 35 3.22 -2.76 -19.97
C ALA A 35 2.09 -3.79 -20.05
N ALA A 36 2.40 -5.07 -19.82
CA ALA A 36 1.40 -6.13 -19.79
C ALA A 36 0.42 -5.97 -18.61
N LEU A 37 0.91 -5.51 -17.45
CA LEU A 37 0.06 -5.19 -16.31
C LEU A 37 -0.88 -4.03 -16.60
N HIS A 38 -0.39 -2.95 -17.22
CA HIS A 38 -1.23 -1.83 -17.64
C HIS A 38 -2.35 -2.28 -18.58
N LYS A 39 -1.99 -3.06 -19.62
CA LYS A 39 -2.98 -3.62 -20.55
C LYS A 39 -4.03 -4.45 -19.82
N LYS A 40 -3.57 -5.36 -18.95
CA LYS A 40 -4.46 -6.23 -18.16
C LYS A 40 -5.38 -5.45 -17.22
N LEU A 41 -4.88 -4.42 -16.55
CA LEU A 41 -5.70 -3.57 -15.68
C LEU A 41 -6.77 -2.84 -16.49
N GLY A 42 -6.40 -2.32 -17.68
CA GLY A 42 -7.34 -1.68 -18.59
C GLY A 42 -8.44 -2.63 -19.10
N GLU A 43 -8.06 -3.85 -19.52
CA GLU A 43 -9.01 -4.89 -19.96
C GLU A 43 -10.00 -5.28 -18.84
N LEU A 44 -9.56 -5.22 -17.58
CA LEU A 44 -10.37 -5.53 -16.41
C LEU A 44 -11.16 -4.31 -15.88
N GLY A 45 -11.04 -3.14 -16.51
CA GLY A 45 -11.77 -1.93 -16.12
C GLY A 45 -11.23 -1.20 -14.90
N TYR A 46 -9.98 -1.48 -14.47
CA TYR A 46 -9.38 -0.75 -13.36
C TYR A 46 -9.11 0.72 -13.74
N PRO A 47 -9.22 1.66 -12.79
CA PRO A 47 -8.87 3.05 -13.03
C PRO A 47 -7.44 3.20 -13.55
N HIS A 48 -7.24 4.12 -14.49
CA HIS A 48 -5.90 4.44 -15.00
C HIS A 48 -5.03 5.06 -13.90
N GLY A 49 -3.77 4.63 -13.85
CA GLY A 49 -2.77 5.15 -12.91
C GLY A 49 -1.40 4.56 -13.18
N PRO A 50 -0.31 5.25 -12.82
CA PRO A 50 1.05 4.72 -12.96
C PRO A 50 1.25 3.46 -12.12
N ILE A 51 2.00 2.50 -12.65
CA ILE A 51 2.43 1.31 -11.93
C ILE A 51 3.90 1.48 -11.54
N LEU A 52 4.17 1.48 -10.24
CA LEU A 52 5.52 1.53 -9.69
C LEU A 52 5.96 0.17 -9.16
N LEU A 53 7.26 -0.10 -9.27
CA LEU A 53 7.85 -1.29 -8.65
C LEU A 53 8.04 -1.05 -7.15
N TRP A 54 7.52 -1.97 -6.35
CA TRP A 54 7.78 -1.99 -4.93
C TRP A 54 9.22 -2.46 -4.65
N GLN A 55 10.10 -1.54 -4.25
CA GLN A 55 11.49 -1.88 -3.88
C GLN A 55 11.54 -2.67 -2.57
N ARG A 56 12.26 -3.79 -2.58
CA ARG A 56 12.46 -4.66 -1.42
C ARG A 56 13.90 -4.52 -0.94
N GLU A 57 14.08 -4.21 0.34
CA GLU A 57 15.33 -4.48 1.04
C GLU A 57 15.20 -5.88 1.59
N HIS A 58 16.21 -6.70 1.33
CA HIS A 58 16.28 -8.06 1.84
C HIS A 58 17.08 -8.14 3.14
N TRP A 59 17.87 -7.12 3.45
CA TRP A 59 18.69 -7.05 4.64
C TRP A 59 18.88 -5.60 5.04
N HIS A 60 19.05 -5.35 6.32
CA HIS A 60 19.49 -4.06 6.86
C HIS A 60 20.29 -4.29 8.14
N ILE A 61 20.99 -3.25 8.61
CA ILE A 61 21.83 -3.33 9.80
C ILE A 61 21.14 -2.59 10.95
N VAL A 62 20.87 -3.28 12.05
CA VAL A 62 20.35 -2.67 13.30
C VAL A 62 21.53 -2.45 14.26
N ARG A 63 21.62 -1.24 14.81
CA ARG A 63 22.62 -0.86 15.82
C ARG A 63 21.91 -0.53 17.14
N GLU A 64 21.88 -1.47 18.07
CA GLU A 64 21.31 -1.26 19.41
C GLU A 64 22.37 -0.68 20.36
N GLY A 65 22.52 0.64 20.35
CA GLY A 65 23.43 1.34 21.28
C GLY A 65 24.91 1.36 20.86
N LYS A 66 25.70 2.20 21.54
CA LYS A 66 27.07 2.61 21.14
C LYS A 66 28.10 1.48 21.17
N TYR A 67 27.85 0.39 21.91
CA TYR A 67 28.81 -0.68 22.18
C TYR A 67 28.35 -2.08 21.74
N ARG A 68 27.19 -2.23 21.09
CA ARG A 68 26.74 -3.54 20.57
C ARG A 68 27.20 -3.76 19.14
N ILE A 69 27.55 -5.00 18.84
CA ILE A 69 27.86 -5.46 17.48
C ILE A 69 26.62 -5.22 16.60
N PRO A 70 26.74 -4.49 15.47
CA PRO A 70 25.64 -4.30 14.54
C PRO A 70 25.10 -5.65 14.07
N ARG A 71 23.78 -5.87 14.17
CA ARG A 71 23.14 -7.10 13.72
C ARG A 71 22.61 -6.89 12.31
N MET A 72 23.00 -7.77 11.39
CA MET A 72 22.33 -7.86 10.09
C MET A 72 21.00 -8.58 10.30
N VAL A 73 19.91 -7.89 10.01
CA VAL A 73 18.57 -8.45 10.07
C VAL A 73 18.09 -8.67 8.64
N VAL A 74 17.88 -9.93 8.31
CA VAL A 74 17.35 -10.36 7.01
C VAL A 74 15.84 -10.41 7.14
N GLU A 75 15.19 -9.35 6.66
CA GLU A 75 13.73 -9.30 6.56
C GLU A 75 13.34 -8.53 5.32
N SER A 76 12.22 -8.92 4.71
CA SER A 76 11.73 -8.26 3.50
C SER A 76 11.05 -6.96 3.88
N ARG A 77 11.79 -5.85 3.88
CA ARG A 77 11.21 -4.53 4.13
C ARG A 77 10.90 -3.85 2.81
N LEU A 78 9.82 -3.10 2.84
CA LEU A 78 9.36 -2.27 1.75
C LEU A 78 10.19 -0.97 1.80
N VAL A 79 11.18 -0.82 0.92
CA VAL A 79 12.12 0.31 0.96
C VAL A 79 11.41 1.56 0.49
N SER A 80 11.66 2.63 1.24
CA SER A 80 10.97 3.91 1.15
C SER A 80 11.30 4.69 -0.12
N GLN A 81 10.73 4.25 -1.26
CA GLN A 81 10.39 5.20 -2.32
C GLN A 81 9.26 6.13 -1.87
N LEU A 82 8.45 5.68 -0.89
CA LEU A 82 7.32 6.40 -0.35
C LEU A 82 7.72 7.76 0.26
N ALA A 83 8.85 7.87 0.97
CA ALA A 83 9.36 9.16 1.46
C ALA A 83 9.67 10.13 0.31
N SER A 84 10.31 9.63 -0.76
CA SER A 84 10.61 10.44 -1.94
C SER A 84 9.34 10.84 -2.68
N LEU A 85 8.41 9.90 -2.86
CA LEU A 85 7.11 10.14 -3.48
C LEU A 85 6.27 11.14 -2.67
N LYS A 86 6.25 11.05 -1.34
CA LYS A 86 5.53 12.01 -0.49
C LYS A 86 6.12 13.42 -0.58
N ARG A 87 7.44 13.53 -0.69
CA ARG A 87 8.12 14.83 -0.93
C ARG A 87 7.75 15.42 -2.30
N GLN A 88 7.68 14.60 -3.34
CA GLN A 88 7.31 15.03 -4.70
C GLN A 88 5.81 15.28 -4.86
N PHE A 89 4.99 14.50 -4.15
CA PHE A 89 3.53 14.55 -4.19
C PHE A 89 2.98 14.73 -2.76
N PRO A 90 2.98 15.96 -2.21
CA PRO A 90 2.44 16.23 -0.87
C PRO A 90 0.96 15.86 -0.70
N THR A 91 0.23 15.71 -1.81
CA THR A 91 -1.16 15.25 -1.85
C THR A 91 -1.29 13.73 -1.72
N LEU A 92 -0.19 12.97 -1.67
CA LEU A 92 -0.20 11.53 -1.39
C LEU A 92 -0.52 11.34 0.10
N ARG A 93 -1.78 10.95 0.38
CA ARG A 93 -2.33 10.93 1.75
C ARG A 93 -2.67 9.55 2.27
N ALA A 94 -2.96 8.59 1.39
CA ALA A 94 -3.45 7.28 1.79
C ALA A 94 -2.82 6.13 1.00
N GLY A 95 -2.66 4.98 1.65
CA GLY A 95 -2.29 3.71 1.04
C GLY A 95 -3.36 2.65 1.31
N VAL A 96 -3.79 1.95 0.25
CA VAL A 96 -4.73 0.81 0.35
C VAL A 96 -3.94 -0.49 0.20
N CYS A 97 -4.11 -1.42 1.13
CA CYS A 97 -3.40 -2.70 1.11
C CYS A 97 -4.20 -3.83 1.75
N GLY A 98 -3.71 -5.06 1.57
CA GLY A 98 -4.26 -6.25 2.23
C GLY A 98 -3.24 -6.99 3.07
N THR A 99 -2.11 -6.36 3.44
CA THR A 99 -1.05 -7.00 4.23
C THR A 99 -0.49 -6.05 5.29
N GLU A 100 -0.18 -6.55 6.48
CA GLU A 100 0.42 -5.81 7.60
C GLU A 100 1.75 -5.17 7.21
N LEU A 101 2.57 -5.86 6.41
CA LEU A 101 3.85 -5.33 5.95
C LEU A 101 3.68 -4.04 5.13
N ALA A 102 2.72 -4.02 4.20
CA ALA A 102 2.38 -2.83 3.41
C ALA A 102 1.78 -1.73 4.28
N ALA A 103 0.89 -2.09 5.21
CA ALA A 103 0.29 -1.16 6.15
C ALA A 103 1.35 -0.44 7.00
N ARG A 104 2.32 -1.19 7.56
CA ARG A 104 3.44 -0.62 8.33
C ARG A 104 4.31 0.29 7.49
N ALA A 105 4.58 -0.07 6.23
CA ALA A 105 5.37 0.77 5.33
C ALA A 105 4.68 2.10 5.00
N PHE A 106 3.37 2.10 4.76
CA PHE A 106 2.61 3.33 4.57
C PHE A 106 2.55 4.17 5.85
N ALA A 107 2.32 3.53 7.00
CA ALA A 107 2.26 4.18 8.29
C ALA A 107 3.59 4.85 8.68
N ALA A 108 4.73 4.19 8.43
CA ALA A 108 6.07 4.72 8.69
C ALA A 108 6.34 6.04 7.95
N GLU A 109 5.67 6.24 6.82
CA GLU A 109 5.77 7.44 5.99
C GLU A 109 4.66 8.45 6.29
N GLY A 110 3.87 8.23 7.33
CA GLY A 110 2.78 9.10 7.77
C GLY A 110 1.63 9.19 6.75
N LEU A 111 1.34 8.10 6.04
CA LEU A 111 0.15 7.97 5.20
C LEU A 111 -0.98 7.34 6.03
N ASN A 112 -2.22 7.77 5.77
CA ASN A 112 -3.39 7.04 6.25
C ASN A 112 -3.43 5.66 5.59
N VAL A 113 -3.80 4.64 6.35
CA VAL A 113 -3.74 3.25 5.90
C VAL A 113 -5.13 2.66 5.85
N VAL A 114 -5.53 2.17 4.69
CA VAL A 114 -6.74 1.38 4.50
C VAL A 114 -6.35 -0.08 4.31
N VAL A 115 -6.78 -0.93 5.23
CA VAL A 115 -6.58 -2.38 5.16
C VAL A 115 -7.86 -3.03 4.71
N VAL A 116 -7.81 -3.75 3.59
CA VAL A 116 -8.92 -4.51 3.04
C VAL A 116 -8.71 -6.00 3.28
N GLY A 117 -9.67 -6.64 3.94
CA GLY A 117 -9.65 -8.08 4.26
C GLY A 117 -9.66 -8.35 5.75
N SER A 118 -9.37 -9.60 6.12
CA SER A 118 -9.42 -10.10 7.50
C SER A 118 -8.09 -9.96 8.27
N GLU A 119 -7.07 -9.35 7.66
CA GLU A 119 -5.75 -9.27 8.29
C GLU A 119 -5.76 -8.30 9.47
N LYS A 120 -5.40 -8.83 10.66
CA LYS A 120 -5.24 -8.03 11.87
C LYS A 120 -3.94 -7.24 11.77
N VAL A 121 -4.05 -5.97 11.40
CA VAL A 121 -2.90 -5.07 11.33
C VAL A 121 -2.78 -4.27 12.62
N THR A 122 -1.58 -4.31 13.22
CA THR A 122 -1.19 -3.44 14.34
C THR A 122 -0.10 -2.49 13.87
N LEU A 123 -0.40 -1.20 13.86
CA LEU A 123 0.59 -0.18 13.51
C LEU A 123 1.38 0.20 14.78
N PRO A 124 2.70 0.41 14.67
CA PRO A 124 3.47 0.94 15.79
C PRO A 124 2.95 2.34 16.15
N THR A 125 2.72 2.58 17.44
CA THR A 125 2.41 3.90 17.99
C THR A 125 3.66 4.77 17.90
N SER A 126 3.84 5.46 16.77
CA SER A 126 4.89 6.47 16.64
C SER A 126 4.53 7.69 17.49
N SER A 127 5.50 8.25 18.23
CA SER A 127 5.33 9.49 18.99
C SER A 127 5.18 10.67 18.02
N GLY A 128 3.93 11.06 17.75
CA GLY A 128 3.53 12.09 16.77
C GLY A 128 2.04 11.92 16.42
N ASN A 129 1.55 12.62 15.39
CA ASN A 129 0.21 12.37 14.83
C ASN A 129 0.19 10.97 14.20
N PRO A 130 -0.46 9.97 14.83
CA PRO A 130 -0.41 8.61 14.34
C PRO A 130 -1.19 8.52 13.02
N PRO A 131 -0.72 7.72 12.05
CA PRO A 131 -1.46 7.48 10.82
C PRO A 131 -2.81 6.85 11.16
N VAL A 132 -3.86 7.37 10.51
CA VAL A 132 -5.20 6.82 10.57
C VAL A 132 -5.19 5.39 10.04
N LEU A 133 -5.71 4.43 10.82
CA LEU A 133 -5.93 3.06 10.37
C LEU A 133 -7.43 2.83 10.12
N ILE A 134 -7.78 2.59 8.87
CA ILE A 134 -9.13 2.26 8.44
C ILE A 134 -9.15 0.78 8.06
N ARG A 135 -10.07 0.03 8.66
CA ARG A 135 -10.27 -1.39 8.34
C ARG A 135 -11.55 -1.53 7.52
N ARG A 136 -11.46 -2.35 6.48
CA ARG A 136 -12.58 -2.78 5.65
C ARG A 136 -12.50 -4.30 5.53
N ALA A 137 -13.55 -5.01 5.88
CA ALA A 137 -13.59 -6.46 5.80
C ALA A 137 -13.51 -6.96 4.34
N SER A 138 -13.91 -6.12 3.37
CA SER A 138 -13.93 -6.48 1.95
C SER A 138 -13.87 -5.24 1.04
N TRP A 139 -13.61 -5.48 -0.25
CA TRP A 139 -13.66 -4.44 -1.29
C TRP A 139 -15.04 -3.80 -1.43
N ALA A 140 -16.12 -4.58 -1.28
CA ALA A 140 -17.49 -4.05 -1.28
C ALA A 140 -17.76 -3.10 -0.11
N GLU A 141 -17.11 -3.30 1.04
CA GLU A 141 -17.20 -2.35 2.14
C GLU A 141 -16.40 -1.08 1.86
N LEU A 142 -15.22 -1.21 1.23
CA LEU A 142 -14.43 -0.06 0.81
C LEU A 142 -15.16 0.79 -0.24
N GLU A 143 -15.85 0.18 -1.19
CA GLU A 143 -16.74 0.87 -2.14
C GLU A 143 -17.76 1.71 -1.37
N LYS A 144 -18.57 1.09 -0.52
CA LYS A 144 -19.67 1.79 0.19
C LYS A 144 -19.21 2.90 1.12
N LYS A 145 -18.11 2.69 1.86
CA LYS A 145 -17.66 3.59 2.92
C LYS A 145 -16.50 4.51 2.53
N GLY A 146 -15.87 4.27 1.39
CA GLY A 146 -14.71 5.04 0.93
C GLY A 146 -13.55 5.07 1.94
N LEU A 147 -12.81 6.18 1.89
CA LEU A 147 -11.66 6.47 2.78
C LEU A 147 -12.08 7.18 4.08
N ASP A 148 -13.38 7.34 4.32
CA ASP A 148 -13.89 8.07 5.48
C ASP A 148 -13.92 7.17 6.73
N HIS A 149 -13.91 7.82 7.89
CA HIS A 149 -13.91 7.16 9.19
C HIS A 149 -15.30 6.69 9.62
#